data_AF-A0A3D0Y670-F1
#
_entry.id   AF-A0A3D0Y670-F1
#
_cell.length_a   1.000
_cell.length_b   1.000
_cell.length_c   1.000
_cell.angle_alpha   90.00
_cell.angle_beta   90.00
_cell.angle_gamma   90.00
#
_symmetry.space_group_name_H-M   'P 1'
#
loop_
_entity.id
_entity.type
_entity.pdbx_description
1 polymer ?
#
loop_
_entity_poly.entity_id
_entity_poly.type
_entity_poly.pdbx_seq_one_letter_code
_entity_poly.pdbx_strand_id
1 'polypeptide(L)'
;MMKGSKYFDYTVSKHIKEAIDINIQRLPLYSDLTGGRSEKISSSLIFYEKIAWVVFIFLEQFARPYHRNGIPIMSEEVVSMKSIPKFSDIGHKDTETFFIDFKRIDSKDIGYKIRTAYNKDSFIGVAETTEEILINYNDCVRYYCLTRHLLESIVRASYLAIEYDVYAKARRIKSPALLSWIFINTLILAIGKASKIDMLAESIQAEGVPILYNDLPHVPAKSSFYEVKEKETCHY
;
A
#
# COMPACT_ATOMS: atom_id res chain seq x y z
N MET A 1 26.51 -9.69 23.20
CA MET A 1 26.22 -8.30 22.81
C MET A 1 26.05 -8.24 21.30
N MET A 2 24.82 -8.18 20.79
CA MET A 2 24.59 -7.96 19.36
C MET A 2 24.86 -6.48 19.04
N LYS A 3 25.93 -6.21 18.30
CA LYS A 3 26.22 -4.90 17.72
C LYS A 3 25.24 -4.65 16.57
N GLY A 4 24.53 -3.54 16.62
CA GLY A 4 23.89 -2.92 15.45
C GLY A 4 22.48 -3.41 15.13
N SER A 5 21.50 -3.06 15.96
CA SER A 5 20.15 -2.86 15.42
C SER A 5 20.25 -1.68 14.46
N LYS A 6 20.42 -1.97 13.17
CA LYS A 6 20.03 -1.02 12.12
C LYS A 6 18.56 -0.75 12.39
N TYR A 7 18.25 0.47 12.81
CA TYR A 7 16.86 0.92 12.82
C TYR A 7 16.33 0.73 11.39
N PHE A 8 15.09 0.26 11.27
CA PHE A 8 14.46 0.15 9.96
C PHE A 8 14.29 1.57 9.40
N ASP A 9 15.21 1.96 8.50
CA ASP A 9 15.39 3.35 8.04
C ASP A 9 14.25 3.85 7.14
N TYR A 10 13.35 2.95 6.74
CA TYR A 10 12.22 3.23 5.87
C TYR A 10 10.92 2.72 6.50
N THR A 11 10.15 3.66 7.05
CA THR A 11 8.89 3.39 7.74
C THR A 11 7.70 3.87 6.92
N VAL A 12 6.48 3.48 7.30
CA VAL A 12 5.23 3.89 6.65
C VAL A 12 5.07 5.41 6.64
N SER A 13 5.37 6.10 7.74
CA SER A 13 5.28 7.56 7.83
C SER A 13 6.27 8.25 6.89
N LYS A 14 7.46 7.67 6.69
CA LYS A 14 8.42 8.15 5.69
C LYS A 14 7.90 7.94 4.28
N HIS A 15 7.36 6.76 3.98
CA HIS A 15 6.73 6.47 2.68
C HIS A 15 5.63 7.48 2.35
N ILE A 16 4.71 7.72 3.29
CA ILE A 16 3.60 8.67 3.07
C ILE A 16 4.12 10.09 2.90
N LYS A 17 5.14 10.50 3.67
CA LYS A 17 5.74 11.82 3.51
C LYS A 17 6.37 11.99 2.12
N GLU A 18 7.11 11.00 1.65
CA GLU A 18 7.68 11.02 0.30
C GLU A 18 6.58 11.07 -0.77
N ALA A 19 5.46 10.36 -0.58
CA ALA A 19 4.29 10.43 -1.46
C ALA A 19 3.68 11.84 -1.51
N ILE A 20 3.49 12.49 -0.34
CA ILE A 20 3.01 13.87 -0.25
C ILE A 20 3.93 14.82 -1.03
N ASP A 21 5.24 14.71 -0.81
CA ASP A 21 6.23 15.58 -1.44
C ASP A 21 6.21 15.42 -2.97
N ILE A 22 6.12 14.18 -3.46
CA ILE A 22 6.00 13.86 -4.89
C ILE A 22 4.70 14.42 -5.47
N ASN A 23 3.57 14.22 -4.79
CA ASN A 23 2.27 14.68 -5.27
C ASN A 23 2.17 16.21 -5.30
N ILE A 24 2.77 16.90 -4.33
CA ILE A 24 2.90 18.38 -4.35
C ILE A 24 3.71 18.83 -5.56
N GLN A 25 4.81 18.15 -5.87
CA GLN A 25 5.67 18.48 -7.02
C GLN A 25 4.98 18.21 -8.36
N ARG A 26 4.21 17.12 -8.47
CA ARG A 26 3.54 16.71 -9.72
C ARG A 26 2.20 17.39 -9.96
N LEU A 27 1.57 17.95 -8.92
CA LEU A 27 0.31 18.69 -9.03
C LEU A 27 0.32 19.76 -10.15
N PRO A 28 1.27 20.72 -10.19
CA PRO A 28 1.26 21.74 -11.25
C PRO A 28 1.44 21.12 -12.64
N LEU A 29 2.26 20.06 -12.77
CA LEU A 29 2.50 19.38 -14.04
C LEU A 29 1.21 18.75 -14.59
N TYR A 30 0.45 18.06 -13.74
CA TYR A 30 -0.85 17.52 -14.13
C TYR A 30 -1.90 18.61 -14.34
N SER A 31 -1.83 19.73 -13.61
CA SER A 31 -2.75 20.86 -13.81
C SER A 31 -2.57 21.44 -15.21
N ASP A 32 -1.32 21.72 -15.60
CA ASP A 32 -0.98 22.24 -16.92
C ASP A 32 -1.41 21.30 -18.04
N LEU A 33 -1.19 19.99 -17.90
CA LEU A 33 -1.58 18.98 -18.90
C LEU A 33 -3.10 18.86 -19.10
N THR A 34 -3.89 19.17 -18.07
CA THR A 34 -5.35 18.91 -18.09
C THR A 34 -6.19 20.17 -18.09
N GLY A 35 -5.57 21.35 -18.12
CA GLY A 35 -6.24 22.64 -17.97
C GLY A 35 -6.91 22.78 -16.60
N GLY A 36 -6.26 22.31 -15.52
CA GLY A 36 -6.74 22.40 -14.14
C GLY A 36 -7.70 21.29 -13.69
N ARG A 37 -8.18 20.41 -14.58
CA ARG A 37 -9.12 19.34 -14.20
C ARG A 37 -8.55 18.36 -13.17
N SER A 38 -7.24 18.17 -13.17
CA SER A 38 -6.52 17.27 -12.25
C SER A 38 -6.39 17.78 -10.82
N GLU A 39 -6.52 19.09 -10.58
CA GLU A 39 -6.15 19.70 -9.29
C GLU A 39 -6.96 19.12 -8.12
N LYS A 40 -8.23 18.80 -8.37
CA LYS A 40 -9.10 18.18 -7.37
C LYS A 40 -8.65 16.78 -6.99
N ILE A 41 -8.09 16.00 -7.92
CA ILE A 41 -7.56 14.65 -7.67
C ILE A 41 -6.32 14.78 -6.79
N SER A 42 -5.33 15.55 -7.22
CA SER A 42 -4.06 15.73 -6.51
C SER A 42 -4.28 16.33 -5.13
N SER A 43 -5.12 17.36 -5.01
CA SER A 43 -5.43 17.98 -3.72
C SER A 43 -6.15 17.02 -2.77
N SER A 44 -7.05 16.18 -3.30
CA SER A 44 -7.74 15.16 -2.50
C SER A 44 -6.74 14.10 -2.01
N LEU A 45 -5.86 13.62 -2.89
CA LEU A 45 -4.82 12.64 -2.56
C LEU A 45 -3.90 13.18 -1.45
N ILE A 46 -3.32 14.36 -1.65
CA ILE A 46 -2.44 15.03 -0.68
C ILE A 46 -3.15 15.22 0.67
N PHE A 47 -4.44 15.60 0.66
CA PHE A 47 -5.21 15.77 1.89
C PHE A 47 -5.34 14.45 2.68
N TYR A 48 -5.70 13.35 2.02
CA TYR A 48 -5.83 12.06 2.70
C TYR A 48 -4.49 11.47 3.11
N GLU A 49 -3.43 11.71 2.34
CA GLU A 49 -2.07 11.33 2.73
C GLU A 49 -1.60 12.09 3.97
N LYS A 50 -1.89 13.39 4.09
CA LYS A 50 -1.58 14.16 5.31
C LYS A 50 -2.29 13.60 6.53
N ILE A 51 -3.55 13.18 6.40
CA ILE A 51 -4.27 12.50 7.48
C ILE A 51 -3.60 11.17 7.83
N ALA A 52 -3.30 10.34 6.83
CA ALA A 52 -2.65 9.05 7.03
C ALA A 52 -1.27 9.21 7.69
N TRP A 53 -0.47 10.19 7.25
CA TRP A 53 0.85 10.48 7.80
C TRP A 53 0.79 10.73 9.31
N VAL A 54 -0.15 11.56 9.76
CA VAL A 54 -0.36 11.83 11.19
C VAL A 54 -0.72 10.54 11.93
N VAL A 55 -1.66 9.75 11.41
CA VAL A 55 -2.06 8.47 12.02
C VAL A 55 -0.86 7.52 12.16
N PHE A 56 -0.04 7.38 11.11
CA PHE A 56 1.08 6.43 11.12
C PHE A 56 2.26 6.88 11.99
N ILE A 57 2.51 8.19 12.16
CA ILE A 57 3.47 8.68 13.16
C ILE A 57 3.12 8.15 14.56
N PHE A 58 1.83 8.14 14.92
CA PHE A 58 1.38 7.63 16.21
C PHE A 58 1.47 6.10 16.27
N LEU A 59 1.03 5.40 15.23
CA LEU A 59 1.05 3.94 15.19
C LEU A 59 2.48 3.36 15.26
N GLU A 60 3.45 4.02 14.61
CA GLU A 60 4.86 3.60 14.63
C GLU A 60 5.49 3.67 16.02
N GLN A 61 4.94 4.45 16.96
CA GLN A 61 5.41 4.41 18.35
C GLN A 61 5.23 3.02 18.97
N PHE A 62 4.16 2.32 18.60
CA PHE A 62 3.87 0.96 19.07
C PHE A 62 4.72 -0.10 18.36
N ALA A 63 5.34 0.23 17.22
CA ALA A 63 6.25 -0.67 16.50
C ALA A 63 7.65 -0.75 17.15
N ARG A 64 8.07 0.29 17.88
CA ARG A 64 9.43 0.40 18.46
C ARG A 64 9.87 -0.80 19.30
N PRO A 65 9.04 -1.39 20.19
CA PRO A 65 9.44 -2.57 20.95
C PRO A 65 9.75 -3.78 20.05
N TYR A 66 9.02 -3.93 18.95
CA TYR A 66 9.22 -5.00 17.97
C TYR A 66 10.48 -4.76 17.13
N HIS A 67 10.73 -3.51 16.72
CA HIS A 67 11.96 -3.14 15.99
C HIS A 67 13.23 -3.46 16.79
N ARG A 68 13.24 -3.17 18.10
CA ARG A 68 14.36 -3.52 19.00
C ARG A 68 14.62 -5.02 19.08
N ASN A 69 13.62 -5.83 18.74
CA ASN A 69 13.71 -7.29 18.68
C ASN A 69 13.81 -7.83 17.24
N GLY A 70 14.11 -6.97 16.26
CA GLY A 70 14.36 -7.36 14.87
C GLY A 70 13.11 -7.67 14.04
N ILE A 71 11.91 -7.29 14.49
CA ILE A 71 10.67 -7.43 13.71
C ILE A 71 10.36 -6.08 13.03
N PRO A 72 10.42 -5.97 11.69
CA PRO A 72 10.25 -4.72 10.94
C PRO A 72 8.78 -4.31 10.68
N ILE A 73 7.91 -4.47 11.67
CA ILE A 73 6.50 -4.10 11.52
C ILE A 73 6.35 -2.59 11.23
N MET A 74 5.47 -2.23 10.31
CA MET A 74 5.30 -0.87 9.75
C MET A 74 6.54 -0.33 9.02
N SER A 75 7.32 -1.21 8.40
CA SER A 75 8.49 -0.84 7.59
C SER A 75 8.55 -1.67 6.32
N GLU A 76 8.41 -2.99 6.45
CA GLU A 76 8.41 -3.89 5.30
C GLU A 76 7.07 -3.94 4.56
N GLU A 77 5.98 -3.42 5.14
CA GLU A 77 4.64 -3.40 4.55
C GLU A 77 4.51 -2.41 3.40
N VAL A 78 5.44 -1.46 3.29
CA VAL A 78 5.46 -0.42 2.25
C VAL A 78 6.70 -0.56 1.36
N VAL A 79 6.58 -0.08 0.13
CA VAL A 79 7.69 0.00 -0.82
C VAL A 79 8.23 1.43 -0.88
N SER A 80 9.51 1.56 -1.22
CA SER A 80 10.16 2.86 -1.42
C SER A 80 9.43 3.69 -2.48
N MET A 81 9.09 4.94 -2.19
CA MET A 81 8.55 5.86 -3.21
C MET A 81 9.57 6.16 -4.31
N LYS A 82 10.84 5.85 -4.10
CA LYS A 82 11.88 5.97 -5.15
C LYS A 82 11.70 4.97 -6.30
N SER A 83 10.85 3.95 -6.15
CA SER A 83 10.60 2.97 -7.21
C SER A 83 9.54 3.42 -8.22
N ILE A 84 8.86 4.54 -7.99
CA ILE A 84 7.91 5.06 -8.97
C ILE A 84 8.66 5.55 -10.23
N PRO A 85 8.05 5.50 -11.42
CA PRO A 85 8.67 6.06 -12.61
C PRO A 85 8.89 7.57 -12.45
N LYS A 86 9.86 8.12 -13.20
CA LYS A 86 9.94 9.57 -13.39
C LYS A 86 8.63 10.08 -14.00
N PHE A 87 8.29 11.34 -13.71
CA PHE A 87 7.11 11.97 -14.31
C PHE A 87 7.16 11.84 -15.84
N SER A 88 6.03 11.48 -16.42
CA SER A 88 5.81 11.32 -17.86
C SER A 88 4.42 11.84 -18.19
N ASP A 89 4.32 12.69 -19.21
CA ASP A 89 3.07 13.19 -19.79
C ASP A 89 2.43 12.16 -20.73
N ILE A 90 3.22 11.23 -21.24
CA ILE A 90 2.77 10.09 -22.03
C ILE A 90 2.24 9.01 -21.07
N GLY A 91 0.93 8.80 -21.04
CA GLY A 91 0.36 7.55 -20.54
C GLY A 91 0.77 6.38 -21.43
N HIS A 92 0.80 5.16 -20.88
CA HIS A 92 1.10 3.98 -21.68
C HIS A 92 0.25 3.96 -22.95
N LYS A 93 0.91 3.81 -24.11
CA LYS A 93 0.24 3.66 -25.41
C LYS A 93 -0.34 2.26 -25.60
N ASP A 94 -0.70 1.56 -24.53
CA ASP A 94 -1.41 0.29 -24.70
C ASP A 94 -2.80 0.65 -25.22
N THR A 95 -2.97 0.47 -26.53
CA THR A 95 -4.12 0.88 -27.33
C THR A 95 -5.35 -0.01 -27.11
N GLU A 96 -5.22 -1.07 -26.32
CA GLU A 96 -6.22 -2.14 -26.27
C GLU A 96 -7.26 -2.00 -25.13
N THR A 97 -7.00 -1.19 -24.10
CA THR A 97 -7.87 -1.09 -22.90
C THR A 97 -8.68 0.20 -22.79
N PHE A 98 -8.88 0.92 -23.90
CA PHE A 98 -9.72 2.13 -23.93
C PHE A 98 -11.23 1.84 -23.75
N PHE A 99 -11.67 0.58 -23.81
CA PHE A 99 -13.08 0.22 -23.89
C PHE A 99 -13.64 -0.50 -22.66
N ILE A 100 -12.90 -0.61 -21.55
CA ILE A 100 -13.46 -1.21 -20.33
C ILE A 100 -14.15 -0.12 -19.52
N ASP A 101 -15.47 -0.24 -19.39
CA ASP A 101 -16.27 0.64 -18.55
C ASP A 101 -15.77 0.60 -17.10
N PHE A 102 -15.48 1.78 -16.55
CA PHE A 102 -15.18 1.93 -15.14
C PHE A 102 -16.37 1.46 -14.31
N LYS A 103 -16.14 0.49 -13.43
CA LYS A 103 -17.13 0.01 -12.48
C LYS A 103 -16.82 0.57 -11.11
N ARG A 104 -17.81 1.21 -10.51
CA ARG A 104 -17.71 1.65 -9.13
C ARG A 104 -17.42 0.47 -8.21
N ILE A 105 -16.37 0.62 -7.41
CA ILE A 105 -15.98 -0.38 -6.41
C ILE A 105 -16.94 -0.32 -5.22
N ASP A 106 -17.46 -1.48 -4.80
CA ASP A 106 -18.14 -1.61 -3.53
C ASP A 106 -17.12 -1.79 -2.39
N SER A 107 -16.56 -0.65 -1.96
CA SER A 107 -15.58 -0.61 -0.87
C SER A 107 -16.12 -1.17 0.47
N LYS A 108 -17.45 -1.17 0.69
CA LYS A 108 -18.04 -1.70 1.91
C LYS A 108 -18.05 -3.22 1.86
N ASP A 109 -18.47 -3.79 0.73
CA ASP A 109 -18.43 -5.23 0.50
C ASP A 109 -17.00 -5.78 0.58
N ILE A 110 -16.03 -5.12 -0.06
CA ILE A 110 -14.61 -5.48 0.04
C ILE A 110 -14.17 -5.48 1.51
N GLY A 111 -14.43 -4.39 2.24
CA GLY A 111 -14.04 -4.29 3.64
C GLY A 111 -14.76 -5.29 4.55
N TYR A 112 -15.97 -5.72 4.20
CA TYR A 112 -16.70 -6.77 4.90
C TYR A 112 -16.09 -8.15 4.63
N LYS A 113 -15.82 -8.48 3.36
CA LYS A 113 -15.19 -9.75 2.94
C LYS A 113 -13.85 -9.96 3.63
N ILE A 114 -12.98 -8.96 3.60
CA ILE A 114 -11.64 -9.04 4.20
C ILE A 114 -11.72 -9.26 5.72
N ARG A 115 -12.60 -8.53 6.43
CA ARG A 115 -12.77 -8.71 7.89
C ARG A 115 -13.40 -10.06 8.24
N THR A 116 -14.32 -10.55 7.43
CA THR A 116 -14.91 -11.89 7.59
C THR A 116 -13.85 -12.96 7.41
N ALA A 117 -12.98 -12.81 6.42
CA ALA A 117 -11.85 -13.72 6.19
C ALA A 117 -10.86 -13.71 7.37
N TYR A 118 -10.58 -12.53 7.96
CA TYR A 118 -9.77 -12.45 9.18
C TYR A 118 -10.38 -13.24 10.35
N ASN A 119 -11.70 -13.17 10.53
CA ASN A 119 -12.37 -13.92 11.60
C ASN A 119 -12.37 -15.44 11.35
N LYS A 120 -12.35 -15.85 10.09
CA LYS A 120 -12.37 -17.26 9.70
C LYS A 120 -10.98 -17.89 9.80
N ASP A 121 -10.01 -17.31 9.10
CA ASP A 121 -8.69 -17.91 8.86
C ASP A 121 -7.53 -16.91 9.16
N SER A 122 -7.78 -15.90 10.00
CA SER A 122 -6.79 -14.90 10.43
C SER A 122 -6.10 -14.22 9.23
N PHE A 123 -4.79 -13.96 9.31
CA PHE A 123 -4.04 -13.28 8.24
C PHE A 123 -3.95 -14.10 6.95
N ILE A 124 -4.04 -15.44 7.01
CA ILE A 124 -4.07 -16.29 5.82
C ILE A 124 -5.34 -16.00 5.03
N GLY A 125 -6.50 -16.02 5.70
CA GLY A 125 -7.77 -15.68 5.07
C GLY A 125 -7.78 -14.27 4.47
N VAL A 126 -7.18 -13.29 5.16
CA VAL A 126 -7.03 -11.92 4.62
C VAL A 126 -6.20 -11.91 3.35
N ALA A 127 -5.04 -12.59 3.33
CA ALA A 127 -4.16 -12.62 2.17
C ALA A 127 -4.87 -13.22 0.95
N GLU A 128 -5.39 -14.44 1.08
CA GLU A 128 -6.06 -15.18 0.01
C GLU A 128 -7.29 -14.42 -0.52
N THR A 129 -8.17 -13.96 0.37
CA THR A 129 -9.36 -13.20 -0.03
C THR A 129 -9.00 -11.89 -0.73
N THR A 130 -7.94 -11.22 -0.30
CA THR A 130 -7.52 -9.95 -0.92
C THR A 130 -6.86 -10.19 -2.28
N GLU A 131 -6.09 -11.28 -2.44
CA GLU A 131 -5.54 -11.71 -3.74
C GLU A 131 -6.65 -12.05 -4.74
N GLU A 132 -7.69 -12.77 -4.32
CA GLU A 132 -8.87 -13.04 -5.16
C GLU A 132 -9.58 -11.76 -5.60
N ILE A 133 -9.72 -10.78 -4.69
CA ILE A 133 -10.29 -9.48 -5.02
C ILE A 133 -9.41 -8.74 -6.03
N LEU A 134 -8.08 -8.76 -5.85
CA LEU A 134 -7.10 -8.12 -6.74
C LEU A 134 -7.17 -8.62 -8.18
N ILE A 135 -7.42 -9.91 -8.40
CA ILE A 135 -7.56 -10.49 -9.74
C ILE A 135 -8.62 -9.74 -10.55
N ASN A 136 -9.74 -9.35 -9.92
CA ASN A 136 -10.82 -8.62 -10.59
C ASN A 136 -10.45 -7.19 -11.01
N TYR A 137 -9.33 -6.64 -10.52
CA TYR A 137 -8.87 -5.29 -10.81
C TYR A 137 -7.57 -5.24 -11.61
N ASN A 138 -6.96 -6.40 -11.91
CA ASN A 138 -5.73 -6.47 -12.69
C ASN A 138 -5.94 -6.22 -14.19
N ASP A 139 -7.15 -6.50 -14.72
CA ASP A 139 -7.46 -6.30 -16.13
C ASP A 139 -7.58 -4.80 -16.53
N CYS A 140 -7.65 -3.91 -15.53
CA CYS A 140 -7.84 -2.46 -15.71
C CYS A 140 -6.78 -1.66 -14.95
N VAL A 141 -5.52 -1.91 -15.30
CA VAL A 141 -4.31 -1.37 -14.64
C VAL A 141 -4.34 0.17 -14.48
N ARG A 142 -5.07 0.89 -15.36
CA ARG A 142 -5.14 2.36 -15.33
C ARG A 142 -6.18 2.91 -14.34
N TYR A 143 -7.30 2.24 -14.13
CA TYR A 143 -8.48 2.88 -13.51
C TYR A 143 -8.56 2.76 -11.99
N TYR A 144 -8.01 1.69 -11.42
CA TYR A 144 -8.13 1.39 -9.99
C TYR A 144 -6.80 1.53 -9.25
N CYS A 145 -5.95 2.48 -9.69
CA CYS A 145 -4.56 2.56 -9.25
C CYS A 145 -4.43 2.62 -7.72
N LEU A 146 -5.17 3.51 -7.06
CA LEU A 146 -5.06 3.72 -5.63
C LEU A 146 -5.73 2.59 -4.83
N THR A 147 -6.90 2.13 -5.27
CA THR A 147 -7.57 0.97 -4.65
C THR A 147 -6.67 -0.27 -4.74
N ARG A 148 -6.11 -0.56 -5.90
CA ARG A 148 -5.20 -1.67 -6.12
C ARG A 148 -3.97 -1.56 -5.24
N HIS A 149 -3.34 -0.38 -5.17
CA HIS A 149 -2.18 -0.13 -4.31
C HIS A 149 -2.47 -0.45 -2.83
N LEU A 150 -3.67 -0.10 -2.33
CA LEU A 150 -4.08 -0.46 -0.97
C LEU A 150 -4.33 -1.97 -0.81
N LEU A 151 -4.95 -2.64 -1.79
CA LEU A 151 -5.17 -4.08 -1.74
C LEU A 151 -3.85 -4.86 -1.79
N GLU A 152 -2.92 -4.47 -2.65
CA GLU A 152 -1.57 -5.04 -2.72
C GLU A 152 -0.84 -4.90 -1.38
N SER A 153 -0.96 -3.74 -0.75
CA SER A 153 -0.41 -3.48 0.59
C SER A 153 -1.06 -4.34 1.68
N ILE A 154 -2.37 -4.61 1.59
CA ILE A 154 -3.08 -5.51 2.52
C ILE A 154 -2.57 -6.96 2.35
N VAL A 155 -2.44 -7.45 1.12
CA VAL A 155 -1.88 -8.79 0.85
C VAL A 155 -0.50 -8.92 1.48
N ARG A 156 0.40 -7.98 1.16
CA ARG A 156 1.77 -7.97 1.68
C ARG A 156 1.81 -7.92 3.21
N ALA A 157 1.04 -7.04 3.83
CA ALA A 157 0.99 -6.91 5.28
C ALA A 157 0.46 -8.17 5.97
N SER A 158 -0.47 -8.88 5.33
CA SER A 158 -1.04 -10.12 5.87
C SER A 158 -0.02 -11.25 5.89
N TYR A 159 0.70 -11.42 4.79
CA TYR A 159 1.81 -12.37 4.71
C TYR A 159 2.92 -12.05 5.72
N LEU A 160 3.31 -10.78 5.85
CA LEU A 160 4.28 -10.33 6.86
C LEU A 160 3.79 -10.59 8.30
N ALA A 161 2.51 -10.39 8.59
CA ALA A 161 1.95 -10.60 9.92
C ALA A 161 2.12 -12.06 10.41
N ILE A 162 1.94 -13.03 9.51
CA ILE A 162 2.18 -14.46 9.79
C ILE A 162 3.64 -14.68 10.17
N GLU A 163 4.55 -14.14 9.35
CA GLU A 163 5.99 -14.28 9.55
C GLU A 163 6.49 -13.62 10.84
N TYR A 164 5.94 -12.47 11.19
CA TYR A 164 6.27 -11.76 12.42
C TYR A 164 5.78 -12.51 13.66
N ASP A 165 4.61 -13.17 13.60
CA ASP A 165 4.11 -13.98 14.69
C ASP A 165 5.02 -15.19 14.96
N VAL A 166 5.43 -15.90 13.90
CA VAL A 166 6.40 -17.01 13.98
C VAL A 166 7.71 -16.52 14.60
N TYR A 167 8.21 -15.37 14.15
CA TYR A 167 9.47 -14.81 14.64
C TYR A 167 9.38 -14.35 16.10
N ALA A 168 8.27 -13.72 16.49
CA ALA A 168 8.02 -13.30 17.87
C ALA A 168 7.99 -14.50 18.82
N LYS A 169 7.31 -15.59 18.42
CA LYS A 169 7.26 -16.86 19.17
C LYS A 169 8.66 -17.45 19.35
N ALA A 170 9.45 -17.53 18.28
CA ALA A 170 10.82 -18.05 18.33
C ALA A 170 11.71 -17.26 19.31
N ARG A 171 11.48 -15.94 19.44
CA ARG A 171 12.19 -15.06 20.37
C ARG A 171 11.55 -14.90 21.74
N ARG A 172 10.46 -15.62 22.02
CA ARG A 172 9.70 -15.55 23.28
C ARG A 172 9.27 -14.12 23.64
N ILE A 173 8.96 -13.30 22.64
CA ILE A 173 8.37 -11.98 22.82
C ILE A 173 6.89 -12.02 22.45
N LYS A 174 6.13 -11.00 22.89
CA LYS A 174 4.71 -10.89 22.55
C LYS A 174 4.54 -10.81 21.03
N SER A 175 3.49 -11.45 20.50
CA SER A 175 3.12 -11.34 19.09
C SER A 175 2.77 -9.90 18.69
N PRO A 176 3.16 -9.44 17.48
CA PRO A 176 2.71 -8.17 16.91
C PRO A 176 1.36 -8.24 16.20
N ALA A 177 0.66 -9.40 16.21
CA ALA A 177 -0.58 -9.62 15.45
C ALA A 177 -1.61 -8.49 15.60
N LEU A 178 -1.85 -7.99 16.82
CA LEU A 178 -2.80 -6.87 17.01
C LEU A 178 -2.37 -5.61 16.25
N LEU A 179 -1.08 -5.27 16.25
CA LEU A 179 -0.56 -4.10 15.56
C LEU A 179 -0.63 -4.28 14.04
N SER A 180 -0.33 -5.49 13.53
CA SER A 180 -0.51 -5.85 12.12
C SER A 180 -1.97 -5.72 11.69
N TRP A 181 -2.91 -6.18 12.52
CA TRP A 181 -4.33 -6.06 12.24
C TRP A 181 -4.80 -4.60 12.25
N ILE A 182 -4.31 -3.76 13.17
CA ILE A 182 -4.60 -2.33 13.19
C ILE A 182 -4.10 -1.66 11.90
N PHE A 183 -2.90 -2.01 11.44
CA PHE A 183 -2.35 -1.53 10.16
C PHE A 183 -3.27 -1.91 8.99
N ILE A 184 -3.58 -3.21 8.84
CA ILE A 184 -4.46 -3.72 7.77
C ILE A 184 -5.84 -3.05 7.83
N ASN A 185 -6.46 -2.95 9.00
CA ASN A 185 -7.78 -2.34 9.13
C ASN A 185 -7.77 -0.85 8.80
N THR A 186 -6.66 -0.14 9.02
CA THR A 186 -6.48 1.24 8.58
C THR A 186 -6.49 1.34 7.05
N LEU A 187 -5.80 0.42 6.35
CA LEU A 187 -5.85 0.33 4.89
C LEU A 187 -7.26 0.00 4.39
N ILE A 188 -7.95 -0.96 5.03
CA ILE A 188 -9.34 -1.31 4.67
C ILE A 188 -10.27 -0.08 4.77
N LEU A 189 -10.13 0.73 5.82
CA LEU A 189 -10.91 1.96 5.97
C LEU A 189 -10.60 3.00 4.89
N ALA A 190 -9.37 3.01 4.35
CA ALA A 190 -8.95 3.92 3.30
C ALA A 190 -9.51 3.54 1.91
N ILE A 191 -9.90 2.28 1.67
CA ILE A 191 -10.41 1.78 0.36
C ILE A 191 -11.56 2.64 -0.16
N GLY A 192 -12.51 3.02 0.71
CA GLY A 192 -13.66 3.83 0.30
C GLY A 192 -13.30 5.26 -0.12
N LYS A 193 -12.17 5.79 0.35
CA LYS A 193 -11.62 7.08 -0.10
C LYS A 193 -10.80 6.90 -1.36
N ALA A 194 -9.98 5.85 -1.43
CA ALA A 194 -9.21 5.50 -2.62
C ALA A 194 -10.09 5.33 -3.85
N SER A 195 -11.16 4.53 -3.74
CA SER A 195 -12.12 4.32 -4.82
C SER A 195 -12.77 5.63 -5.32
N LYS A 196 -13.00 6.61 -4.44
CA LYS A 196 -13.53 7.92 -4.84
C LYS A 196 -12.51 8.75 -5.61
N ILE A 197 -11.22 8.65 -5.26
CA ILE A 197 -10.15 9.33 -5.98
C ILE A 197 -9.92 8.66 -7.34
N ASP A 198 -9.91 7.33 -7.39
CA ASP A 198 -9.87 6.55 -8.63
C ASP A 198 -11.02 6.96 -9.58
N MET A 199 -12.25 7.09 -9.05
CA MET A 199 -13.41 7.60 -9.80
C MET A 199 -13.21 9.02 -10.34
N LEU A 200 -12.55 9.91 -9.58
CA LEU A 200 -12.27 11.27 -10.06
C LEU A 200 -11.19 11.28 -11.15
N ALA A 201 -10.25 10.35 -11.08
CA ALA A 201 -9.14 10.23 -12.03
C ALA A 201 -9.51 9.48 -13.30
N GLU A 202 -10.63 8.76 -13.32
CA GLU A 202 -11.05 7.89 -14.41
C GLU A 202 -11.03 8.59 -15.78
N SER A 203 -11.84 9.64 -15.97
CA SER A 203 -11.90 10.36 -17.25
C SER A 203 -10.54 10.92 -17.71
N ILE A 204 -9.75 11.48 -16.79
CA ILE A 204 -8.43 12.03 -17.11
C ILE A 204 -7.44 10.92 -17.52
N GLN A 205 -7.49 9.77 -16.86
CA GLN A 205 -6.65 8.62 -17.22
C GLN A 205 -7.13 7.93 -18.50
N ALA A 206 -8.44 7.94 -18.78
CA ALA A 206 -9.01 7.46 -20.04
C ALA A 206 -8.54 8.31 -21.24
N GLU A 207 -8.30 9.60 -21.04
CA GLU A 207 -7.70 10.49 -22.03
C GLU A 207 -6.17 10.32 -22.17
N GLY A 208 -5.57 9.42 -21.39
CA GLY A 208 -4.16 9.07 -21.48
C GLY A 208 -3.24 9.83 -20.52
N VAL A 209 -3.77 10.63 -19.58
CA VAL A 209 -2.95 11.34 -18.58
C VAL A 209 -2.77 10.47 -17.32
N PRO A 210 -1.54 10.01 -17.00
CA PRO A 210 -1.30 8.98 -15.98
C PRO A 210 -1.19 9.55 -14.54
N ILE A 211 -2.23 10.23 -14.05
CA ILE A 211 -2.18 10.99 -12.78
C ILE A 211 -2.02 10.17 -11.50
N LEU A 212 -2.61 8.97 -11.41
CA LEU A 212 -2.38 8.07 -10.26
C LEU A 212 -1.42 6.95 -10.62
N TYR A 213 -1.46 6.51 -11.88
CA TYR A 213 -0.65 5.41 -12.39
C TYR A 213 0.86 5.64 -12.21
N ASN A 214 1.36 6.85 -12.48
CA ASN A 214 2.79 7.16 -12.35
C ASN A 214 3.23 7.46 -10.91
N ASP A 215 2.27 7.64 -9.99
CA ASP A 215 2.50 8.21 -8.67
C ASP A 215 2.43 7.15 -7.56
N LEU A 216 2.13 5.90 -7.92
CA LEU A 216 1.98 4.79 -6.98
C LEU A 216 2.95 3.65 -7.32
N PRO A 217 3.79 3.21 -6.37
CA PRO A 217 4.64 2.06 -6.59
C PRO A 217 3.82 0.77 -6.56
N HIS A 218 4.20 -0.21 -7.38
CA HIS A 218 3.71 -1.57 -7.24
C HIS A 218 4.20 -2.17 -5.92
N VAL A 219 3.31 -2.85 -5.19
CA VAL A 219 3.62 -3.49 -3.91
C VAL A 219 3.59 -5.02 -4.10
N PRO A 220 4.76 -5.69 -4.12
CA PRO A 220 4.79 -7.14 -4.29
C PRO A 220 4.27 -7.83 -3.03
N ALA A 221 3.50 -8.91 -3.22
CA ALA A 221 2.94 -9.71 -2.11
C ALA A 221 4.02 -10.23 -1.15
N LYS A 222 5.20 -10.60 -1.68
CA LYS A 222 6.34 -11.10 -0.89
C LYS A 222 7.37 -10.00 -0.61
N SER A 223 7.90 -9.95 0.62
CA SER A 223 8.94 -9.02 1.09
C SER A 223 10.35 -9.63 1.06
N SER A 224 11.39 -8.80 0.96
CA SER A 224 12.78 -9.24 1.15
C SER A 224 13.07 -9.88 2.53
N PHE A 225 12.19 -9.67 3.52
CA PHE A 225 12.22 -10.38 4.80
C PHE A 225 12.16 -11.91 4.62
N TYR A 226 11.62 -12.41 3.49
CA TYR A 226 11.67 -13.82 3.11
C TYR A 226 13.11 -14.31 2.83
N GLU A 227 13.95 -13.49 2.20
CA GLU A 227 15.26 -13.90 1.70
C GLU A 227 16.36 -13.95 2.78
N VAL A 228 16.23 -13.14 3.84
CA VAL A 228 17.18 -13.15 4.97
C VAL A 228 17.07 -14.47 5.76
N LYS A 229 15.87 -15.07 5.81
CA LYS A 229 15.64 -16.32 6.54
C LYS A 229 16.31 -17.55 5.91
N GLU A 230 16.38 -17.64 4.58
CA GLU A 230 17.05 -18.78 3.92
C GLU A 230 18.57 -18.80 4.16
N LYS A 231 19.18 -17.63 4.37
CA LYS A 231 20.63 -17.54 4.64
C LYS A 231 20.98 -17.77 6.10
N GLU A 232 20.08 -17.45 7.04
CA GLU A 232 20.31 -17.68 8.47
C GLU A 232 20.06 -19.14 8.91
N THR A 233 19.33 -19.94 8.13
CA THR A 233 19.08 -21.36 8.43
C THR A 233 20.12 -22.34 7.87
N CYS A 234 21.05 -21.89 7.01
CA CYS A 234 22.12 -22.73 6.42
C CYS A 234 23.42 -22.81 7.25
N HIS A 235 23.38 -22.44 8.53
CA HIS A 235 24.51 -22.64 9.46
C HIS A 235 24.11 -23.54 10.61
N TYR A 236 23.97 -24.83 10.32
CA TYR A 236 24.09 -25.93 11.29
C TYR A 236 24.97 -27.02 10.71
#